data_AF-F0JAK8-F1
#
_entry.id   AF-F0JAK8-F1
#
_cell.length_a   1.000
_cell.length_b   1.000
_cell.length_c   1.000
_cell.angle_alpha   90.00
_cell.angle_beta   90.00
_cell.angle_gamma   90.00
#
_symmetry.space_group_name_H-M   'P 1'
#
loop_
_entity.id
_entity.type
_entity.pdbx_description
1 polymer ?
#
loop_
_entity_poly.entity_id
_entity_poly.type
_entity_poly.pdbx_seq_one_letter_code
_entity_poly.pdbx_strand_id
1 'polypeptide(L)'
;IKTFVEMDSHEEKVYQAVRQTQERDARQKMREKAKELQRQRMEASKRGGPSLGGIGSRSGGFSADGIGSSGVSSSSGASSANTGITSIDVDTKSKAAAKPASRNALKLGGKSKDVDSFVDQLKNEGEKIANLAPAAPAGGSSAAASASAAAKAAIASDIHKESVHLKIEDKLVVRLGRDGGVQQFENSGLLTLRITDEAYGRILLKLSPNHTQGLQLQTHPNVDKELFKSRTTIGLKNLGKPFPLNTDVGVLKWRFVSQDESAVPLTINCWPSDNGEGGCDVNIEYELEAQQLELQDVAIVIPLPMNVQPSVAEYDGTYNYDSRKHVLQWHIPIIDAANKSGSMEFSCSASIPGDFFPLQVSFVSKTPYAGVVAQDVVQVDSEAAVKYSSESILFVEKYEIV
;
A
#
# COMPACT_ATOMS: atom_id res chain seq x y z
N ILE A 1 -20.93 -39.96 -1.40
CA ILE A 1 -20.36 -40.06 -2.76
C ILE A 1 -21.09 -39.16 -3.77
N LYS A 2 -22.44 -39.06 -3.79
CA LYS A 2 -23.14 -38.09 -4.67
C LYS A 2 -22.88 -36.61 -4.37
N THR A 3 -22.72 -36.23 -3.11
CA THR A 3 -22.50 -34.84 -2.66
C THR A 3 -21.11 -34.29 -2.96
N PHE A 4 -20.08 -35.14 -3.05
CA PHE A 4 -18.72 -34.70 -3.37
C PHE A 4 -18.54 -34.39 -4.87
N VAL A 5 -19.23 -35.12 -5.74
CA VAL A 5 -19.18 -34.91 -7.21
C VAL A 5 -19.92 -33.62 -7.63
N GLU A 6 -20.94 -33.19 -6.89
CA GLU A 6 -21.60 -31.90 -7.13
C GLU A 6 -20.76 -30.69 -6.70
N MET A 7 -19.92 -30.84 -5.66
CA MET A 7 -18.99 -29.77 -5.23
C MET A 7 -17.88 -29.52 -6.26
N ASP A 8 -17.24 -30.59 -6.77
CA ASP A 8 -16.20 -30.46 -7.82
C ASP A 8 -16.76 -29.80 -9.09
N SER A 9 -18.03 -30.05 -9.44
CA SER A 9 -18.67 -29.44 -10.62
C SER A 9 -18.93 -27.93 -10.46
N HIS A 10 -19.12 -27.45 -9.23
CA HIS A 10 -19.34 -26.02 -8.97
C HIS A 10 -18.01 -25.25 -9.01
N GLU A 11 -16.98 -25.78 -8.36
CA GLU A 11 -15.65 -25.17 -8.35
C GLU A 11 -15.04 -25.12 -9.75
N GLU A 12 -15.24 -26.17 -10.57
CA GLU A 12 -14.79 -26.17 -11.96
C GLU A 12 -15.50 -25.11 -12.81
N LYS A 13 -16.81 -24.90 -12.62
CA LYS A 13 -17.58 -23.86 -13.32
C LYS A 13 -17.12 -22.45 -12.93
N VAL A 14 -16.82 -22.23 -11.65
CA VAL A 14 -16.29 -20.94 -11.17
C VAL A 14 -14.90 -20.69 -11.77
N TYR A 15 -14.03 -21.70 -11.79
CA TYR A 15 -12.70 -21.58 -12.40
C TYR A 15 -12.77 -21.28 -13.91
N GLN A 16 -13.63 -21.99 -14.64
CA GLN A 16 -13.84 -21.73 -16.08
C GLN A 16 -14.41 -20.32 -16.34
N ALA A 17 -15.33 -19.84 -15.51
CA ALA A 17 -15.90 -18.50 -15.62
C ALA A 17 -14.87 -17.39 -15.36
N VAL A 18 -14.02 -17.56 -14.34
CA VAL A 18 -12.91 -16.62 -14.05
C VAL A 18 -11.91 -16.60 -15.19
N ARG A 19 -11.52 -17.76 -15.72
CA ARG A 19 -10.60 -17.87 -16.85
C ARG A 19 -11.15 -17.21 -18.11
N GLN A 20 -12.43 -17.43 -18.43
CA GLN A 20 -13.08 -16.77 -19.57
C GLN A 20 -13.18 -15.25 -19.38
N THR A 21 -13.41 -14.77 -18.16
CA THR A 21 -13.46 -13.33 -17.84
C THR A 21 -12.07 -12.70 -18.01
N GLN A 22 -11.02 -13.34 -17.51
CA GLN A 22 -9.64 -12.89 -17.70
C GLN A 22 -9.23 -12.86 -19.17
N GLU A 23 -9.57 -13.89 -19.94
CA GLU A 23 -9.24 -13.95 -21.37
C GLU A 23 -9.99 -12.85 -22.15
N ARG A 24 -11.27 -12.61 -21.82
CA ARG A 24 -12.07 -11.55 -22.45
C ARG A 24 -11.52 -10.16 -22.13
N ASP A 25 -11.13 -9.90 -20.88
CA ASP A 25 -10.57 -8.63 -20.46
C ASP A 25 -9.17 -8.40 -21.05
N ALA A 26 -8.34 -9.44 -21.14
CA ALA A 26 -7.05 -9.39 -21.81
C ALA A 26 -7.21 -9.08 -23.31
N ARG A 27 -8.18 -9.73 -23.98
CA ARG A 27 -8.46 -9.50 -25.41
C ARG A 27 -9.01 -8.09 -25.66
N GLN A 28 -9.81 -7.54 -24.73
CA GLN A 28 -10.30 -6.17 -24.82
C GLN A 28 -9.19 -5.15 -24.61
N LYS A 29 -8.34 -5.32 -23.58
CA LYS A 29 -7.17 -4.47 -23.35
C LYS A 29 -6.17 -4.51 -24.51
N MET A 30 -5.93 -5.67 -25.11
CA MET A 30 -5.10 -5.78 -26.31
C MET A 30 -5.71 -5.03 -27.50
N ARG A 31 -7.04 -5.12 -27.69
CA ARG A 31 -7.72 -4.41 -28.80
C ARG A 31 -7.71 -2.90 -28.61
N GLU A 32 -7.84 -2.41 -27.38
CA GLU A 32 -7.73 -0.98 -27.05
C GLU A 32 -6.29 -0.49 -27.26
N LYS A 33 -5.30 -1.23 -26.76
CA LYS A 33 -3.88 -0.88 -26.93
C LYS A 33 -3.45 -0.91 -28.40
N ALA A 34 -3.98 -1.84 -29.20
CA ALA A 34 -3.72 -1.89 -30.64
C ALA A 34 -4.34 -0.68 -31.39
N LYS A 35 -5.56 -0.25 -31.01
CA LYS A 35 -6.18 0.95 -31.58
C LYS A 35 -5.42 2.22 -31.21
N GLU A 36 -4.92 2.31 -29.97
CA GLU A 36 -4.12 3.44 -29.50
C GLU A 36 -2.79 3.53 -30.26
N LEU A 37 -2.08 2.41 -30.42
CA LEU A 37 -0.85 2.32 -31.23
C LEU A 37 -1.08 2.69 -32.70
N GLN A 38 -2.20 2.27 -33.28
CA GLN A 38 -2.56 2.61 -34.66
C GLN A 38 -2.89 4.10 -34.81
N ARG A 39 -3.60 4.69 -33.84
CA ARG A 39 -3.87 6.13 -33.79
C ARG A 39 -2.58 6.93 -33.68
N GLN A 40 -1.67 6.50 -32.81
CA GLN A 40 -0.37 7.13 -32.60
C GLN A 40 0.53 7.04 -33.85
N ARG A 41 0.50 5.91 -34.58
CA ARG A 41 1.17 5.79 -35.89
C ARG A 41 0.56 6.70 -36.95
N MET A 42 -0.76 6.85 -36.98
CA MET A 42 -1.44 7.72 -37.94
C MET A 42 -1.18 9.21 -37.65
N GLU A 43 -1.13 9.61 -36.38
CA GLU A 43 -0.76 10.96 -35.96
C GLU A 43 0.72 11.28 -36.27
N ALA A 44 1.63 10.31 -36.07
CA ALA A 44 3.03 10.44 -36.49
C ALA A 44 3.19 10.57 -38.01
N SER A 45 2.40 9.82 -38.79
CA SER A 45 2.39 9.93 -40.25
C SER A 45 1.73 11.22 -40.76
N LYS A 46 0.84 11.85 -39.98
CA LYS A 46 0.18 13.13 -40.32
C LYS A 46 1.06 14.34 -39.98
N ARG A 47 2.04 14.18 -39.09
CA ARG A 47 3.09 15.18 -38.80
C ARG A 47 4.28 15.12 -39.76
N GLY A 48 4.32 14.15 -40.67
CA GLY A 48 5.39 13.96 -41.64
C GLY A 48 4.85 13.86 -43.07
N GLY A 49 4.79 14.99 -43.77
CA GLY A 49 4.74 15.03 -45.24
C GLY A 49 4.40 16.41 -45.77
N PRO A 50 4.72 16.72 -47.04
CA PRO A 50 5.97 16.56 -47.77
C PRO A 50 6.60 17.94 -48.06
N SER A 51 7.90 18.13 -47.82
CA SER A 51 8.62 19.33 -48.32
C SER A 51 9.36 18.98 -49.59
N LEU A 52 8.87 19.56 -50.69
CA LEU A 52 9.46 19.56 -52.02
C LEU A 52 10.46 20.71 -52.12
N GLY A 53 11.72 20.39 -52.46
CA GLY A 53 12.63 21.25 -53.22
C GLY A 53 13.50 22.24 -52.44
N GLY A 54 14.82 22.19 -52.67
CA GLY A 54 15.73 23.27 -52.24
C GLY A 54 17.22 22.93 -52.34
N ILE A 55 17.81 23.24 -53.48
CA ILE A 55 19.25 23.20 -53.80
C ILE A 55 20.04 24.25 -52.99
N GLY A 56 21.29 23.93 -52.61
CA GLY A 56 22.35 24.91 -52.28
C GLY A 56 23.21 24.48 -51.07
N SER A 57 24.43 23.97 -51.22
CA SER A 57 25.70 24.67 -51.58
C SER A 57 26.54 25.15 -50.37
N ARG A 58 27.67 24.44 -50.18
CA ARG A 58 29.04 24.93 -49.87
C ARG A 58 29.48 25.30 -48.44
N SER A 59 30.76 24.94 -48.20
CA SER A 59 31.77 25.49 -47.25
C SER A 59 31.65 24.98 -45.82
N GLY A 60 32.53 24.11 -45.29
CA GLY A 60 33.97 24.31 -45.00
C GLY A 60 34.11 24.46 -43.48
N GLY A 61 35.07 23.95 -42.71
CA GLY A 61 36.27 23.13 -42.83
C GLY A 61 36.83 22.90 -41.40
N PHE A 62 37.93 22.15 -41.29
CA PHE A 62 38.86 22.00 -40.12
C PHE A 62 38.40 21.08 -38.97
N SER A 63 39.00 19.88 -38.84
CA SER A 63 40.19 19.49 -38.03
C SER A 63 39.77 19.05 -36.60
N ALA A 64 40.31 18.02 -35.94
CA ALA A 64 41.58 17.31 -36.05
C ALA A 64 41.51 15.92 -35.37
N ASP A 65 42.51 15.08 -35.72
CA ASP A 65 43.14 13.98 -34.95
C ASP A 65 42.31 12.74 -34.55
N GLY A 66 42.70 11.49 -34.81
CA GLY A 66 43.97 10.91 -35.25
C GLY A 66 44.28 9.64 -34.44
N ILE A 67 44.70 8.57 -35.14
CA ILE A 67 45.35 7.31 -34.65
C ILE A 67 44.40 6.21 -34.13
N GLY A 68 44.45 4.94 -34.53
CA GLY A 68 45.30 4.21 -35.48
C GLY A 68 45.40 2.70 -35.15
N SER A 69 45.44 1.86 -36.21
CA SER A 69 46.08 0.53 -36.34
C SER A 69 45.43 -0.72 -35.68
N SER A 70 44.91 -1.69 -36.48
CA SER A 70 45.53 -2.97 -36.99
C SER A 70 45.62 -4.11 -35.95
N GLY A 71 45.26 -5.38 -36.19
CA GLY A 71 44.85 -6.09 -37.41
C GLY A 71 44.49 -7.58 -37.17
N VAL A 72 44.51 -8.35 -38.27
CA VAL A 72 44.75 -9.82 -38.42
C VAL A 72 43.72 -10.80 -37.80
N SER A 73 42.67 -11.22 -38.52
CA SER A 73 42.53 -12.34 -39.49
C SER A 73 42.34 -13.76 -38.92
N SER A 74 41.28 -14.47 -39.33
CA SER A 74 41.33 -15.86 -39.83
C SER A 74 39.96 -16.32 -40.38
N SER A 75 40.03 -17.04 -41.49
CA SER A 75 38.96 -17.44 -42.41
C SER A 75 38.63 -18.94 -42.37
N SER A 76 37.36 -19.30 -42.65
CA SER A 76 36.89 -20.52 -43.34
C SER A 76 35.33 -20.47 -43.36
N GLY A 77 34.56 -20.37 -44.46
CA GLY A 77 34.49 -21.17 -45.71
C GLY A 77 33.85 -22.55 -45.41
N ALA A 78 32.79 -23.07 -46.03
CA ALA A 78 31.73 -22.67 -46.99
C ALA A 78 30.72 -23.86 -47.10
N SER A 79 29.59 -23.64 -47.79
CA SER A 79 28.62 -24.62 -48.39
C SER A 79 27.58 -25.29 -47.46
N SER A 80 26.37 -25.71 -47.88
CA SER A 80 25.40 -25.39 -48.96
C SER A 80 24.16 -26.31 -48.76
N ALA A 81 23.00 -25.92 -49.30
CA ALA A 81 21.76 -26.72 -49.53
C ALA A 81 20.90 -27.08 -48.28
N ASN A 82 19.57 -27.20 -48.31
CA ASN A 82 18.56 -27.24 -49.38
C ASN A 82 17.14 -26.99 -48.78
N THR A 83 16.23 -26.50 -49.63
CA THR A 83 14.74 -26.66 -49.77
C THR A 83 13.95 -27.57 -48.80
N GLY A 84 12.64 -27.39 -48.54
CA GLY A 84 11.55 -26.62 -49.17
C GLY A 84 10.31 -26.65 -48.24
N ILE A 85 9.44 -25.64 -48.21
CA ILE A 85 8.24 -25.36 -49.05
C ILE A 85 7.17 -26.48 -49.10
N THR A 86 5.94 -26.10 -48.73
CA THR A 86 4.63 -26.39 -49.37
C THR A 86 3.58 -25.54 -48.62
N SER A 87 3.08 -24.43 -49.20
CA SER A 87 1.84 -24.29 -50.00
C SER A 87 0.57 -24.64 -49.21
N ILE A 88 -0.45 -23.78 -49.11
CA ILE A 88 -1.38 -23.51 -50.20
C ILE A 88 -2.12 -22.17 -49.98
N ASP A 89 -2.48 -21.63 -51.12
CA ASP A 89 -2.97 -20.32 -51.52
C ASP A 89 -4.51 -20.21 -51.45
N VAL A 90 -5.03 -19.10 -51.95
CA VAL A 90 -6.35 -18.95 -52.61
C VAL A 90 -7.49 -18.23 -51.83
N ASP A 91 -7.52 -16.94 -52.13
CA ASP A 91 -8.61 -16.19 -52.76
C ASP A 91 -9.55 -15.24 -52.02
N THR A 92 -9.54 -14.07 -52.66
CA THR A 92 -10.49 -12.98 -52.67
C THR A 92 -11.90 -13.38 -53.11
N LYS A 93 -12.92 -12.69 -52.58
CA LYS A 93 -13.93 -11.98 -53.39
C LYS A 93 -14.87 -11.10 -52.58
N SER A 94 -15.22 -10.01 -53.24
CA SER A 94 -16.08 -8.90 -52.86
C SER A 94 -17.57 -9.20 -53.10
N LYS A 95 -18.47 -8.55 -52.34
CA LYS A 95 -19.58 -7.71 -52.87
C LYS A 95 -20.53 -7.14 -51.80
N ALA A 96 -20.83 -5.86 -52.01
CA ALA A 96 -22.14 -5.19 -52.01
C ALA A 96 -22.99 -5.03 -50.73
N ALA A 97 -23.59 -3.83 -50.68
CA ALA A 97 -24.42 -3.27 -49.63
C ALA A 97 -25.88 -3.76 -49.66
N ALA A 98 -26.52 -3.74 -48.49
CA ALA A 98 -27.98 -3.70 -48.33
C ALA A 98 -28.35 -2.93 -47.04
N LYS A 99 -29.32 -2.02 -47.13
CA LYS A 99 -30.16 -1.55 -45.99
C LYS A 99 -31.47 -2.36 -46.04
N PRO A 100 -32.14 -2.73 -44.91
CA PRO A 100 -33.07 -1.78 -44.28
C PRO A 100 -33.39 -1.96 -42.76
N ALA A 101 -34.12 -0.96 -42.26
CA ALA A 101 -35.20 -0.99 -41.24
C ALA A 101 -34.92 -1.17 -39.73
N SER A 102 -35.37 -0.11 -39.02
CA SER A 102 -35.91 -0.01 -37.65
C SER A 102 -36.34 -1.31 -36.97
N ARG A 103 -35.82 -1.53 -35.75
CA ARG A 103 -36.57 -2.13 -34.63
C ARG A 103 -36.15 -1.46 -33.31
N ASN A 104 -37.14 -0.87 -32.63
CA ASN A 104 -37.08 -0.58 -31.22
C ASN A 104 -36.87 -1.90 -30.45
N ALA A 105 -35.72 -2.04 -29.80
CA ALA A 105 -35.49 -3.02 -28.77
C ALA A 105 -34.79 -2.31 -27.61
N LEU A 106 -35.41 -2.38 -26.44
CA LEU A 106 -34.93 -1.83 -25.18
C LEU A 106 -33.51 -2.31 -24.90
N LYS A 107 -32.56 -1.41 -25.15
CA LYS A 107 -31.14 -1.60 -24.85
C LYS A 107 -30.91 -1.18 -23.40
N LEU A 108 -31.00 -2.13 -22.48
CA LEU A 108 -30.36 -2.03 -21.16
C LEU A 108 -28.83 -2.05 -21.39
N GLY A 109 -28.31 -0.91 -21.82
CA GLY A 109 -26.90 -0.64 -21.93
C GLY A 109 -26.37 -0.24 -20.56
N GLY A 110 -25.49 -1.08 -20.01
CA GLY A 110 -24.81 -0.83 -18.76
C GLY A 110 -24.13 0.53 -18.70
N LYS A 111 -24.34 1.22 -17.58
CA LYS A 111 -23.48 2.27 -17.08
C LYS A 111 -23.26 2.02 -15.59
N SER A 112 -22.04 1.63 -15.25
CA SER A 112 -21.49 1.56 -13.89
C SER A 112 -21.26 2.97 -13.34
N LYS A 113 -22.31 3.80 -13.32
CA LYS A 113 -22.30 5.17 -12.78
C LYS A 113 -23.46 5.45 -11.82
N ASP A 114 -24.39 4.49 -11.65
CA ASP A 114 -25.55 4.64 -10.74
C ASP A 114 -25.27 4.23 -9.30
N VAL A 115 -24.20 3.49 -9.01
CA VAL A 115 -23.92 3.03 -7.64
C VAL A 115 -23.53 4.20 -6.74
N ASP A 116 -22.71 5.15 -7.21
CA ASP A 116 -22.35 6.33 -6.42
C ASP A 116 -23.54 7.27 -6.19
N SER A 117 -24.43 7.43 -7.18
CA SER A 117 -25.63 8.27 -7.03
C SER A 117 -26.65 7.65 -6.06
N PHE A 118 -26.73 6.32 -5.99
CA PHE A 118 -27.60 5.61 -5.08
C PHE A 118 -27.05 5.62 -3.64
N VAL A 119 -25.74 5.44 -3.48
CA VAL A 119 -25.04 5.57 -2.19
C VAL A 119 -25.12 7.00 -1.66
N ASP A 120 -25.03 8.02 -2.52
CA ASP A 120 -25.17 9.41 -2.10
C ASP A 120 -26.63 9.80 -1.79
N GLN A 121 -27.63 9.18 -2.44
CA GLN A 121 -29.03 9.33 -2.05
C GLN A 121 -29.34 8.71 -0.68
N LEU A 122 -28.81 7.52 -0.39
CA LEU A 122 -28.99 6.88 0.91
C LEU A 122 -28.30 7.62 2.06
N LYS A 123 -27.15 8.27 1.80
CA LYS A 123 -26.52 9.19 2.77
C LYS A 123 -27.37 10.43 3.05
N ASN A 124 -28.11 10.91 2.05
CA ASN A 124 -28.98 12.08 2.19
C ASN A 124 -30.29 11.78 2.94
N GLU A 125 -30.69 10.50 3.02
CA GLU A 125 -31.89 10.03 3.74
C GLU A 125 -31.61 9.54 5.18
N GLY A 126 -30.37 9.64 5.65
CA GLY A 126 -30.02 9.45 7.07
C GLY A 126 -29.81 8.00 7.52
N GLU A 127 -29.63 7.06 6.59
CA GLU A 127 -29.36 5.66 6.93
C GLU A 127 -27.84 5.39 7.10
N LYS A 128 -27.44 4.77 8.21
CA LYS A 128 -26.03 4.48 8.52
C LYS A 128 -25.52 3.32 7.66
N ILE A 129 -24.76 3.63 6.60
CA ILE A 129 -24.01 2.62 5.85
C ILE A 129 -22.65 2.41 6.53
N ALA A 130 -22.42 1.22 7.08
CA ALA A 130 -21.10 0.79 7.48
C ALA A 130 -20.20 0.70 6.25
N ASN A 131 -19.07 1.41 6.26
CA ASN A 131 -18.08 1.39 5.18
C ASN A 131 -17.51 -0.03 5.00
N LEU A 132 -18.04 -0.77 4.03
CA LEU A 132 -17.38 -1.96 3.48
C LEU A 132 -16.47 -1.48 2.35
N ALA A 133 -15.19 -1.34 2.66
CA ALA A 133 -14.15 -1.14 1.65
C ALA A 133 -14.04 -2.39 0.76
N PRO A 134 -13.75 -2.27 -0.55
CA PRO A 134 -13.55 -3.42 -1.43
C PRO A 134 -12.31 -4.21 -1.00
N ALA A 135 -12.50 -5.50 -0.73
CA ALA A 135 -11.41 -6.43 -0.41
C ALA A 135 -10.42 -6.54 -1.58
N ALA A 136 -9.14 -6.24 -1.30
CA ALA A 136 -8.01 -6.56 -2.18
C ALA A 136 -7.68 -8.06 -2.10
N PRO A 137 -7.04 -8.66 -3.13
CA PRO A 137 -6.96 -10.11 -3.26
C PRO A 137 -6.09 -10.76 -2.17
N ALA A 138 -6.55 -11.93 -1.72
CA ALA A 138 -5.92 -12.73 -0.68
C ALA A 138 -4.54 -13.27 -1.10
N GLY A 139 -3.51 -12.85 -0.37
CA GLY A 139 -2.18 -13.45 -0.38
C GLY A 139 -1.41 -13.00 0.87
N GLY A 140 -1.15 -13.92 1.80
CA GLY A 140 -0.11 -13.82 2.83
C GLY A 140 -0.31 -12.91 4.07
N SER A 141 -1.20 -11.91 4.05
CA SER A 141 -1.20 -10.85 5.10
C SER A 141 -2.40 -10.85 6.07
N SER A 142 -3.22 -11.90 6.11
CA SER A 142 -4.49 -11.86 6.85
C SER A 142 -4.36 -11.87 8.38
N ALA A 143 -3.28 -12.42 8.95
CA ALA A 143 -3.17 -12.58 10.40
C ALA A 143 -2.75 -11.27 11.09
N ALA A 144 -1.65 -10.64 10.64
CA ALA A 144 -1.14 -9.39 11.21
C ALA A 144 -2.14 -8.22 11.06
N ALA A 145 -2.83 -8.12 9.92
CA ALA A 145 -3.86 -7.10 9.68
C ALA A 145 -5.11 -7.30 10.55
N SER A 146 -5.45 -8.54 10.91
CA SER A 146 -6.58 -8.84 11.79
C SER A 146 -6.28 -8.52 13.26
N ALA A 147 -5.03 -8.72 13.71
CA ALA A 147 -4.59 -8.39 15.06
C ALA A 147 -4.53 -6.87 15.30
N SER A 148 -3.99 -6.11 14.35
CA SER A 148 -3.93 -4.64 14.46
C SER A 148 -5.30 -3.97 14.46
N ALA A 149 -6.29 -4.54 13.74
CA ALA A 149 -7.67 -4.05 13.75
C ALA A 149 -8.37 -4.25 15.11
N ALA A 150 -8.17 -5.40 15.76
CA ALA A 150 -8.74 -5.68 17.07
C ALA A 150 -8.12 -4.80 18.17
N ALA A 151 -6.80 -4.65 18.17
CA ALA A 151 -6.09 -3.79 19.12
C ALA A 151 -6.47 -2.30 18.94
N LYS A 152 -6.65 -1.85 17.69
CA LYS A 152 -7.18 -0.51 17.39
C LYS A 152 -8.58 -0.27 17.97
N ALA A 153 -9.46 -1.26 17.89
CA ALA A 153 -10.80 -1.15 18.44
C ALA A 153 -10.79 -1.08 19.99
N ALA A 154 -9.88 -1.81 20.65
CA ALA A 154 -9.74 -1.77 22.10
C ALA A 154 -9.30 -0.37 22.58
N ILE A 155 -8.27 0.22 21.97
CA ILE A 155 -7.77 1.57 22.32
C ILE A 155 -8.85 2.64 22.16
N ALA A 156 -9.66 2.56 21.11
CA ALA A 156 -10.70 3.54 20.82
C ALA A 156 -11.92 3.49 21.77
N SER A 157 -12.10 2.39 22.51
CA SER A 157 -13.29 2.16 23.34
C SER A 157 -13.23 2.81 24.73
N ASP A 158 -12.05 3.22 25.18
CA ASP A 158 -11.79 3.65 26.57
C ASP A 158 -11.78 5.18 26.77
N ILE A 159 -12.11 5.96 25.74
CA ILE A 159 -11.89 7.41 25.75
C ILE A 159 -13.20 8.17 25.93
N HIS A 160 -13.29 8.92 27.03
CA HIS A 160 -14.36 9.89 27.24
C HIS A 160 -14.26 11.02 26.19
N LYS A 161 -15.32 11.18 25.38
CA LYS A 161 -15.35 12.12 24.27
C LYS A 161 -16.04 13.42 24.67
N GLU A 162 -15.26 14.49 24.69
CA GLU A 162 -15.75 15.87 24.84
C GLU A 162 -16.44 16.35 23.55
N SER A 163 -17.15 17.48 23.62
CA SER A 163 -17.86 18.06 22.47
C SER A 163 -16.95 18.43 21.29
N VAL A 164 -15.67 18.66 21.56
CA VAL A 164 -14.60 18.71 20.56
C VAL A 164 -13.71 17.50 20.77
N HIS A 165 -13.65 16.63 19.77
CA HIS A 165 -12.88 15.40 19.82
C HIS A 165 -11.93 15.29 18.63
N LEU A 166 -10.69 14.92 18.90
CA LEU A 166 -9.62 14.75 17.93
C LEU A 166 -9.25 13.26 17.83
N LYS A 167 -9.07 12.77 16.62
CA LYS A 167 -8.50 11.44 16.37
C LYS A 167 -7.22 11.59 15.55
N ILE A 168 -6.10 11.13 16.08
CA ILE A 168 -4.78 11.17 15.47
C ILE A 168 -4.40 9.72 15.15
N GLU A 169 -4.35 9.38 13.87
CA GLU A 169 -4.06 8.02 13.43
C GLU A 169 -2.78 8.00 12.61
N ASP A 170 -1.77 7.25 13.08
CA ASP A 170 -0.55 6.91 12.38
C ASP A 170 -0.63 5.46 11.87
N LYS A 171 -0.29 5.29 10.61
CA LYS A 171 -0.27 4.02 9.89
C LYS A 171 1.12 3.75 9.37
N LEU A 172 1.70 2.63 9.81
CA LEU A 172 3.08 2.26 9.51
C LEU A 172 3.16 1.13 8.46
N VAL A 173 4.00 1.34 7.45
CA VAL A 173 4.38 0.35 6.43
C VAL A 173 5.90 0.23 6.41
N VAL A 174 6.43 -0.93 6.75
CA VAL A 174 7.86 -1.23 6.77
C VAL A 174 8.15 -2.52 5.99
N ARG A 175 9.23 -2.49 5.21
CA ARG A 175 9.83 -3.65 4.56
C ARG A 175 11.35 -3.53 4.69
N LEU A 176 11.96 -4.48 5.38
CA LEU A 176 13.40 -4.57 5.59
C LEU A 176 13.96 -5.81 4.88
N GLY A 177 15.21 -5.73 4.44
CA GLY A 177 15.99 -6.91 4.10
C GLY A 177 16.45 -7.66 5.36
N ARG A 178 16.85 -8.92 5.20
CA ARG A 178 17.41 -9.75 6.29
C ARG A 178 18.67 -9.17 6.92
N ASP A 179 19.38 -8.32 6.18
CA ASP A 179 20.58 -7.59 6.59
C ASP A 179 20.26 -6.25 7.30
N GLY A 180 18.99 -5.93 7.52
CA GLY A 180 18.54 -4.69 8.17
C GLY A 180 18.27 -3.55 7.18
N GLY A 181 18.65 -3.69 5.91
CA GLY A 181 18.51 -2.63 4.92
C GLY A 181 17.05 -2.24 4.65
N VAL A 182 16.73 -0.95 4.71
CA VAL A 182 15.37 -0.43 4.47
C VAL A 182 15.02 -0.49 2.98
N GLN A 183 14.08 -1.37 2.61
CA GLN A 183 13.53 -1.44 1.25
C GLN A 183 12.32 -0.52 1.09
N GLN A 184 11.50 -0.39 2.14
CA GLN A 184 10.37 0.52 2.19
C GLN A 184 10.12 0.95 3.63
N PHE A 185 10.06 2.26 3.85
CA PHE A 185 9.55 2.82 5.09
C PHE A 185 8.56 3.94 4.78
N GLU A 186 7.35 3.82 5.31
CA GLU A 186 6.32 4.85 5.21
C GLU A 186 5.53 4.94 6.51
N ASN A 187 5.49 6.13 7.11
CA ASN A 187 4.52 6.51 8.11
C ASN A 187 3.54 7.50 7.48
N SER A 188 2.25 7.19 7.51
CA SER A 188 1.19 8.06 6.99
C SER A 188 0.11 8.22 8.03
N GLY A 189 -0.53 9.38 8.09
CA GLY A 189 -1.56 9.58 9.10
C GLY A 189 -2.54 10.69 8.82
N LEU A 190 -3.55 10.76 9.68
CA LEU A 190 -4.70 11.63 9.55
C LEU A 190 -5.12 12.15 10.93
N LEU A 191 -5.28 13.47 11.02
CA LEU A 191 -5.94 14.14 12.12
C LEU A 191 -7.39 14.43 11.71
N THR A 192 -8.31 13.82 12.44
CA THR A 192 -9.76 13.96 12.28
C THR A 192 -10.33 14.77 13.43
N LEU A 193 -11.15 15.76 13.09
CA LEU A 193 -11.88 16.60 14.03
C LEU A 193 -13.36 16.23 14.01
N ARG A 194 -13.96 16.05 15.18
CA ARG A 194 -15.40 15.90 15.36
C ARG A 194 -15.90 16.93 16.36
N ILE A 195 -16.96 17.65 16.00
CA ILE A 195 -17.61 18.63 16.87
C ILE A 195 -19.08 18.25 17.03
N THR A 196 -19.56 18.15 18.26
CA THR A 196 -20.97 17.77 18.55
C THR A 196 -21.81 18.92 19.09
N ASP A 197 -21.17 19.98 19.61
CA ASP A 197 -21.84 21.16 20.15
C ASP A 197 -21.64 22.37 19.22
N GLU A 198 -22.74 23.00 18.85
CA GLU A 198 -22.77 24.17 17.96
C GLU A 198 -21.98 25.37 18.54
N ALA A 199 -21.91 25.50 19.86
CA ALA A 199 -21.14 26.55 20.53
C ALA A 199 -19.63 26.47 20.22
N TYR A 200 -19.14 25.30 19.79
CA TYR A 200 -17.74 25.07 19.41
C TYR A 200 -17.57 24.85 17.90
N GLY A 201 -18.58 25.18 17.08
CA GLY A 201 -18.47 25.05 15.63
C GLY A 201 -17.36 25.92 15.01
N ARG A 202 -16.98 27.03 15.65
CA ARG A 202 -15.98 27.99 15.17
C ARG A 202 -14.76 28.00 16.11
N ILE A 203 -13.80 27.12 15.83
CA ILE A 203 -12.58 26.95 16.63
C ILE A 203 -11.29 27.05 15.80
N LEU A 204 -10.19 27.27 16.49
CA LEU A 204 -8.82 27.12 16.00
C LEU A 204 -8.14 26.03 16.82
N LEU A 205 -7.56 25.05 16.14
CA LEU A 205 -6.79 23.95 16.73
C LEU A 205 -5.30 24.25 16.56
N LYS A 206 -4.61 24.52 17.66
CA LYS A 206 -3.16 24.75 17.68
C LYS A 206 -2.46 23.40 17.86
N LEU A 207 -1.53 23.08 16.97
CA LEU A 207 -0.72 21.86 17.07
C LEU A 207 0.68 22.18 17.60
N SER A 208 1.30 21.19 18.23
CA SER A 208 2.71 21.24 18.60
C SER A 208 3.57 21.52 17.35
N PRO A 209 4.53 22.46 17.41
CA PRO A 209 5.46 22.68 16.31
C PRO A 209 6.46 21.52 16.18
N ASN A 210 6.67 20.76 17.26
CA ASN A 210 7.60 19.65 17.30
C ASN A 210 6.94 18.41 16.72
N HIS A 211 7.22 18.13 15.46
CA HIS A 211 6.84 16.91 14.75
C HIS A 211 8.08 16.36 14.03
N THR A 212 8.02 15.10 13.62
CA THR A 212 9.14 14.43 12.95
C THR A 212 9.58 15.22 11.71
N GLN A 213 10.89 15.41 11.55
CA GLN A 213 11.41 16.16 10.41
C GLN A 213 11.15 15.42 9.10
N GLY A 214 10.89 16.16 8.02
CA GLY A 214 10.65 15.58 6.69
C GLY A 214 9.19 15.12 6.45
N LEU A 215 8.27 15.37 7.39
CA LEU A 215 6.85 15.13 7.16
C LEU A 215 6.29 16.00 6.02
N GLN A 216 5.61 15.37 5.08
CA GLN A 216 4.81 16.06 4.07
C GLN A 216 3.41 16.29 4.63
N LEU A 217 3.13 17.53 5.02
CA LEU A 217 1.86 17.94 5.63
C LEU A 217 0.90 18.48 4.57
N GLN A 218 -0.35 18.00 4.59
CA GLN A 218 -1.43 18.45 3.70
C GLN A 218 -2.71 18.75 4.49
N THR A 219 -3.11 20.01 4.51
CA THR A 219 -4.37 20.44 5.13
C THR A 219 -5.57 20.21 4.19
N HIS A 220 -6.75 20.08 4.79
CA HIS A 220 -8.02 20.01 4.04
C HIS A 220 -8.24 21.28 3.18
N PRO A 221 -8.87 21.21 1.99
CA PRO A 221 -9.05 22.37 1.09
C PRO A 221 -9.70 23.60 1.71
N ASN A 222 -10.56 23.42 2.72
CA ASN A 222 -11.25 24.50 3.44
C ASN A 222 -10.46 25.07 4.63
N VAL A 223 -9.33 24.47 4.99
CA VAL A 223 -8.43 24.95 6.06
C VAL A 223 -7.53 26.06 5.51
N ASP A 224 -7.27 27.07 6.33
CA ASP A 224 -6.34 28.14 6.01
C ASP A 224 -4.89 27.62 6.01
N LYS A 225 -4.31 27.60 4.81
CA LYS A 225 -2.95 27.08 4.58
C LYS A 225 -1.87 28.04 5.10
N GLU A 226 -2.12 29.34 5.06
CA GLU A 226 -1.12 30.34 5.50
C GLU A 226 -1.11 30.43 7.02
N LEU A 227 -2.28 30.33 7.66
CA LEU A 227 -2.37 30.18 9.12
C LEU A 227 -1.64 28.93 9.60
N PHE A 228 -1.84 27.80 8.91
CA PHE A 228 -1.16 26.55 9.26
C PHE A 228 0.36 26.65 9.09
N LYS A 229 0.86 27.17 7.96
CA LYS A 229 2.31 27.32 7.72
C LYS A 229 3.00 28.25 8.71
N SER A 230 2.33 29.33 9.10
CA SER A 230 2.94 30.37 9.94
C SER A 230 2.83 30.10 11.45
N ARG A 231 1.79 29.40 11.89
CA ARG A 231 1.48 29.21 13.32
C ARG A 231 1.20 27.77 13.73
N THR A 232 1.27 26.82 12.80
CA THR A 232 0.90 25.42 13.04
C THR A 232 -0.54 25.27 13.57
N THR A 233 -1.43 26.17 13.11
CA THR A 233 -2.82 26.25 13.56
C THR A 233 -3.78 25.85 12.44
N ILE A 234 -4.70 24.94 12.76
CA ILE A 234 -5.80 24.53 11.89
C ILE A 234 -7.02 25.39 12.20
N GLY A 235 -7.48 26.11 11.18
CA GLY A 235 -8.73 26.88 11.19
C GLY A 235 -9.31 26.94 9.79
N LEU A 236 -10.62 27.17 9.65
CA LEU A 236 -11.24 27.34 8.33
C LEU A 236 -10.82 28.67 7.70
N LYS A 237 -10.66 28.70 6.37
CA LYS A 237 -10.38 29.93 5.60
C LYS A 237 -11.44 31.01 5.83
N ASN A 238 -12.70 30.60 5.92
CA ASN A 238 -13.79 31.49 6.27
C ASN A 238 -14.09 31.31 7.75
N LEU A 239 -13.56 32.23 8.57
CA LEU A 239 -13.73 32.24 10.02
C LEU A 239 -15.19 32.40 10.46
N GLY A 240 -16.09 32.90 9.61
CA GLY A 240 -17.52 33.01 9.89
C GLY A 240 -18.28 31.69 9.68
N LYS A 241 -17.68 30.68 9.05
CA LYS A 241 -18.30 29.38 8.82
C LYS A 241 -17.89 28.39 9.93
N PRO A 242 -18.81 27.62 10.51
CA PRO A 242 -18.46 26.56 11.45
C PRO A 242 -17.94 25.30 10.72
N PHE A 243 -17.14 24.50 11.42
CA PHE A 243 -16.90 23.11 11.04
C PHE A 243 -18.22 22.31 11.04
N PRO A 244 -18.35 21.29 10.17
CA PRO A 244 -19.51 20.41 10.17
C PRO A 244 -19.76 19.76 11.53
N LEU A 245 -20.99 19.88 12.03
CA LEU A 245 -21.41 19.25 13.28
C LEU A 245 -21.68 17.75 13.09
N ASN A 246 -21.42 16.97 14.13
CA ASN A 246 -21.66 15.53 14.24
C ASN A 246 -21.04 14.68 13.12
N THR A 247 -20.04 15.22 12.43
CA THR A 247 -19.36 14.59 11.30
C THR A 247 -17.86 14.54 11.56
N ASP A 248 -17.24 13.41 11.25
CA ASP A 248 -15.79 13.25 11.32
C ASP A 248 -15.14 13.92 10.10
N VAL A 249 -14.31 14.93 10.32
CA VAL A 249 -13.66 15.72 9.26
C VAL A 249 -12.15 15.59 9.36
N GLY A 250 -11.52 14.99 8.34
CA GLY A 250 -10.07 14.99 8.21
C GLY A 250 -9.54 16.39 7.91
N VAL A 251 -8.81 16.99 8.86
CA VAL A 251 -8.34 18.39 8.76
C VAL A 251 -6.88 18.51 8.36
N LEU A 252 -6.06 17.50 8.68
CA LEU A 252 -4.65 17.41 8.33
C LEU A 252 -4.26 15.97 8.04
N LYS A 253 -3.59 15.75 6.92
CA LYS A 253 -2.98 14.48 6.53
C LYS A 253 -1.47 14.64 6.47
N TRP A 254 -0.73 13.61 6.84
CA TRP A 254 0.72 13.57 6.67
C TRP A 254 1.20 12.30 5.99
N ARG A 255 2.39 12.40 5.41
CA ARG A 255 3.15 11.29 4.84
C ARG A 255 4.64 11.53 5.09
N PHE A 256 5.30 10.53 5.64
CA PHE A 256 6.73 10.49 5.85
C PHE A 256 7.27 9.20 5.22
N VAL A 257 8.28 9.33 4.37
CA VAL A 257 8.94 8.22 3.69
C VAL A 257 10.44 8.39 3.92
N SER A 258 11.12 7.30 4.24
CA SER A 258 12.56 7.30 4.50
C SER A 258 13.23 6.09 3.85
N GLN A 259 14.53 6.21 3.62
CA GLN A 259 15.44 5.08 3.36
C GLN A 259 16.50 4.96 4.45
N ASP A 260 16.49 5.87 5.43
CA ASP A 260 17.38 5.83 6.57
C ASP A 260 16.90 4.76 7.56
N GLU A 261 17.81 3.87 7.94
CA GLU A 261 17.60 2.81 8.93
C GLU A 261 17.19 3.38 10.29
N SER A 262 17.65 4.60 10.62
CA SER A 262 17.27 5.27 11.89
C SER A 262 15.78 5.62 12.01
N ALA A 263 15.03 5.57 10.90
CA ALA A 263 13.57 5.79 10.91
C ALA A 263 12.78 4.55 11.35
N VAL A 264 13.40 3.37 11.36
CA VAL A 264 12.73 2.12 11.71
C VAL A 264 12.47 2.09 13.22
N PRO A 265 11.23 1.95 13.72
CA PRO A 265 10.97 2.05 15.16
C PRO A 265 11.41 0.80 15.94
N LEU A 266 11.40 -0.37 15.32
CA LEU A 266 11.70 -1.66 15.96
C LEU A 266 12.51 -2.54 15.00
N THR A 267 13.81 -2.66 15.22
CA THR A 267 14.67 -3.54 14.41
C THR A 267 14.45 -5.00 14.82
N ILE A 268 14.53 -5.92 13.85
CA ILE A 268 14.40 -7.36 14.07
C ILE A 268 15.58 -8.02 13.37
N ASN A 269 16.46 -8.65 14.13
CA ASN A 269 17.57 -9.43 13.59
C ASN A 269 17.27 -10.92 13.77
N CYS A 270 17.31 -11.68 12.69
CA CYS A 270 17.01 -13.11 12.70
C CYS A 270 18.13 -13.88 12.00
N TRP A 271 18.81 -14.74 12.74
CA TRP A 271 19.98 -15.49 12.33
C TRP A 271 19.70 -17.01 12.38
N PRO A 272 19.07 -17.58 11.34
CA PRO A 272 18.97 -19.02 11.20
C PRO A 272 20.29 -19.63 10.71
N SER A 273 20.80 -20.62 11.43
CA SER A 273 22.07 -21.32 11.16
C SER A 273 21.83 -22.82 11.02
N ASP A 274 22.41 -23.44 9.99
CA ASP A 274 22.38 -24.91 9.84
C ASP A 274 23.13 -25.57 11.01
N ASN A 275 22.48 -26.53 11.66
CA ASN A 275 23.06 -27.23 12.81
C ASN A 275 23.87 -28.48 12.45
N GLY A 276 24.01 -28.79 11.15
CA GLY A 276 24.74 -29.96 10.65
C GLY A 276 23.99 -31.29 10.77
N GLU A 277 22.80 -31.29 11.36
CA GLU A 277 21.94 -32.46 11.54
C GLU A 277 20.71 -32.42 10.61
N GLY A 278 20.74 -31.55 9.60
CA GLY A 278 19.63 -31.34 8.67
C GLY A 278 18.51 -30.49 9.27
N GLY A 279 18.82 -29.61 10.22
CA GLY A 279 17.92 -28.63 10.79
C GLY A 279 18.57 -27.24 10.88
N CYS A 280 17.88 -26.30 11.51
CA CYS A 280 18.43 -25.00 11.83
C CYS A 280 18.22 -24.64 13.30
N ASP A 281 19.23 -24.01 13.88
CA ASP A 281 19.13 -23.25 15.12
C ASP A 281 18.91 -21.78 14.75
N VAL A 282 17.91 -21.15 15.35
CA VAL A 282 17.48 -19.79 15.02
C VAL A 282 17.57 -18.93 16.26
N ASN A 283 18.39 -17.88 16.18
CA ASN A 283 18.41 -16.79 17.14
C ASN A 283 17.71 -15.58 16.52
N ILE A 284 16.69 -15.05 17.21
CA ILE A 284 15.97 -13.85 16.79
C ILE A 284 15.94 -12.85 17.94
N GLU A 285 16.20 -11.58 17.64
CA GLU A 285 16.20 -10.49 18.61
C GLU A 285 15.45 -9.28 18.04
N TYR A 286 14.93 -8.45 18.94
CA TYR A 286 14.41 -7.13 18.62
C TYR A 286 15.19 -6.04 19.35
N GLU A 287 15.26 -4.85 18.76
CA GLU A 287 15.69 -3.62 19.46
C GLU A 287 14.77 -2.44 19.12
N LEU A 288 14.35 -1.70 20.15
CA LEU A 288 13.53 -0.50 20.04
C LEU A 288 14.44 0.71 19.78
N GLU A 289 14.47 1.16 18.52
CA GLU A 289 15.23 2.33 18.10
C GLU A 289 14.51 3.63 18.49
N ALA A 290 13.19 3.67 18.28
CA ALA A 290 12.35 4.83 18.60
C ALA A 290 11.93 4.81 20.08
N GLN A 291 12.87 5.06 20.99
CA GLN A 291 12.69 4.93 22.45
C GLN A 291 11.61 5.82 23.05
N GLN A 292 11.11 6.83 22.33
CA GLN A 292 9.93 7.61 22.73
C GLN A 292 8.62 6.81 22.61
N LEU A 293 8.62 5.68 21.90
CA LEU A 293 7.45 4.84 21.72
C LEU A 293 7.33 3.80 22.84
N GLU A 294 6.08 3.47 23.14
CA GLU A 294 5.69 2.30 23.92
C GLU A 294 4.82 1.44 23.00
N LEU A 295 5.35 0.30 22.56
CA LEU A 295 4.66 -0.63 21.67
C LEU A 295 3.90 -1.63 22.52
N GLN A 296 2.62 -1.81 22.23
CA GLN A 296 1.71 -2.71 22.94
C GLN A 296 1.26 -3.83 22.01
N ASP A 297 0.99 -5.00 22.61
CA ASP A 297 0.54 -6.21 21.91
C ASP A 297 1.46 -6.58 20.74
N VAL A 298 2.77 -6.56 20.98
CA VAL A 298 3.77 -6.86 19.95
C VAL A 298 3.73 -8.34 19.62
N ALA A 299 3.60 -8.66 18.33
CA ALA A 299 3.66 -10.01 17.83
C ALA A 299 4.62 -10.09 16.63
N ILE A 300 5.61 -10.97 16.73
CA ILE A 300 6.56 -11.31 15.66
C ILE A 300 6.20 -12.72 15.18
N VAL A 301 5.76 -12.83 13.94
CA VAL A 301 5.33 -14.08 13.31
C VAL A 301 6.44 -14.60 12.42
N ILE A 302 6.98 -15.76 12.79
CA ILE A 302 8.06 -16.46 12.11
C ILE A 302 7.45 -17.63 11.34
N PRO A 303 7.55 -17.68 10.00
CA PRO A 303 7.11 -18.83 9.24
C PRO A 303 8.00 -20.04 9.52
N LEU A 304 7.40 -21.22 9.41
CA LEU A 304 8.07 -22.49 9.62
C LEU A 304 7.84 -23.43 8.42
N PRO A 305 8.75 -24.38 8.16
CA PRO A 305 8.51 -25.42 7.19
C PRO A 305 7.29 -26.28 7.57
N MET A 306 6.63 -26.86 6.57
CA MET A 306 5.48 -27.72 6.77
C MET A 306 5.83 -28.93 7.63
N ASN A 307 4.95 -29.26 8.59
CA ASN A 307 5.08 -30.41 9.49
C ASN A 307 6.33 -30.41 10.39
N VAL A 308 7.00 -29.26 10.55
CA VAL A 308 8.07 -29.08 11.52
C VAL A 308 7.51 -28.42 12.77
N GLN A 309 7.90 -28.94 13.93
CA GLN A 309 7.59 -28.36 15.24
C GLN A 309 8.84 -27.69 15.79
N PRO A 310 8.78 -26.42 16.20
CA PRO A 310 9.93 -25.73 16.78
C PRO A 310 10.17 -26.22 18.21
N SER A 311 11.44 -26.37 18.58
CA SER A 311 11.89 -26.58 19.95
C SER A 311 12.45 -25.27 20.50
N VAL A 312 11.64 -24.54 21.27
CA VAL A 312 12.02 -23.25 21.86
C VAL A 312 12.84 -23.49 23.13
N ALA A 313 14.03 -22.89 23.22
CA ALA A 313 14.96 -23.06 24.33
C ALA A 313 14.91 -21.88 25.31
N GLU A 314 15.14 -20.67 24.80
CA GLU A 314 15.14 -19.42 25.56
C GLU A 314 14.23 -18.40 24.86
N TYR A 315 13.50 -17.59 25.64
CA TYR A 315 12.66 -16.54 25.08
C TYR A 315 12.27 -15.50 26.12
N ASP A 316 12.20 -14.25 25.67
CA ASP A 316 11.51 -13.19 26.40
C ASP A 316 10.00 -13.19 26.06
N GLY A 317 9.15 -12.82 27.02
CA GLY A 317 7.70 -12.75 26.79
C GLY A 317 7.02 -14.12 26.71
N THR A 318 6.22 -14.35 25.66
CA THR A 318 5.46 -15.60 25.47
C THR A 318 5.47 -16.02 24.01
N TYR A 319 5.12 -17.27 23.70
CA TYR A 319 5.01 -17.72 22.32
C TYR A 319 3.82 -18.65 22.09
N ASN A 320 3.40 -18.76 20.83
CA ASN A 320 2.38 -19.70 20.38
C ASN A 320 2.82 -20.34 19.06
N TYR A 321 2.78 -21.67 18.99
CA TYR A 321 2.98 -22.42 17.75
C TYR A 321 1.62 -22.79 17.13
N ASP A 322 1.33 -22.24 15.95
CA ASP A 322 0.13 -22.56 15.18
C ASP A 322 0.49 -23.56 14.07
N SER A 323 0.28 -24.85 14.35
CA SER A 323 0.59 -25.94 13.42
C SER A 323 -0.23 -25.90 12.13
N ARG A 324 -1.41 -25.27 12.13
CA ARG A 324 -2.26 -25.15 10.93
C ARG A 324 -1.77 -24.07 9.99
N LYS A 325 -1.19 -23.00 10.55
CA LYS A 325 -0.61 -21.89 9.77
C LYS A 325 0.88 -22.08 9.50
N HIS A 326 1.52 -23.06 10.14
CA HIS A 326 2.97 -23.28 10.10
C HIS A 326 3.74 -22.02 10.52
N VAL A 327 3.40 -21.47 11.68
CA VAL A 327 4.06 -20.27 12.22
C VAL A 327 4.37 -20.43 13.70
N LEU A 328 5.49 -19.85 14.12
CA LEU A 328 5.80 -19.53 15.50
C LEU A 328 5.50 -18.05 15.74
N GLN A 329 4.67 -17.74 16.72
CA GLN A 329 4.27 -16.38 17.06
C GLN A 329 4.91 -16.00 18.39
N TRP A 330 5.89 -15.11 18.34
CA TRP A 330 6.54 -14.53 19.52
C TRP A 330 5.79 -13.28 19.96
N HIS A 331 5.31 -13.26 21.20
CA HIS A 331 4.49 -12.19 21.74
C HIS A 331 5.18 -11.50 22.91
N ILE A 332 5.27 -10.18 22.81
CA ILE A 332 5.79 -9.30 23.86
C ILE A 332 4.69 -8.30 24.21
N PRO A 333 4.13 -8.33 25.43
CA PRO A 333 2.99 -7.47 25.77
C PRO A 333 3.28 -5.98 25.61
N ILE A 334 4.46 -5.54 26.04
CA ILE A 334 4.91 -4.14 25.97
C ILE A 334 6.40 -4.12 25.62
N ILE A 335 6.80 -3.25 24.69
CA ILE A 335 8.21 -2.89 24.42
C ILE A 335 8.34 -1.37 24.56
N ASP A 336 9.18 -0.92 25.49
CA ASP A 336 9.48 0.48 25.76
C ASP A 336 10.97 0.69 26.09
N ALA A 337 11.35 1.89 26.52
CA ALA A 337 12.74 2.22 26.85
C ALA A 337 13.32 1.38 28.01
N ALA A 338 12.50 0.81 28.91
CA ALA A 338 12.94 -0.02 30.03
C ALA A 338 13.24 -1.46 29.60
N ASN A 339 12.58 -1.97 28.56
CA ASN A 339 12.80 -3.30 27.98
C ASN A 339 13.02 -3.22 26.46
N LYS A 340 13.92 -2.32 26.06
CA LYS A 340 14.18 -1.95 24.67
C LYS A 340 14.70 -3.08 23.78
N SER A 341 15.18 -4.19 24.35
CA SER A 341 15.69 -5.34 23.59
C SER A 341 15.22 -6.64 24.21
N GLY A 342 15.11 -7.68 23.39
CA GLY A 342 14.80 -9.03 23.83
C GLY A 342 15.13 -10.06 22.75
N SER A 343 15.20 -11.33 23.12
CA SER A 343 15.56 -12.42 22.23
C SER A 343 14.70 -13.68 22.39
N MET A 344 14.76 -14.54 21.38
CA MET A 344 14.22 -15.89 21.37
C MET A 344 15.15 -16.81 20.61
N GLU A 345 15.38 -17.99 21.17
CA GLU A 345 16.17 -19.06 20.57
C GLU A 345 15.30 -20.31 20.41
N PHE A 346 15.28 -20.86 19.20
CA PHE A 346 14.59 -22.12 18.92
C PHE A 346 15.30 -22.92 17.83
N SER A 347 15.07 -24.22 17.81
CA SER A 347 15.56 -25.09 16.74
C SER A 347 14.43 -25.75 15.97
N CYS A 348 14.69 -26.09 14.71
CA CYS A 348 13.77 -26.77 13.81
C CYS A 348 14.51 -27.87 13.06
N SER A 349 13.97 -29.08 13.04
CA SER A 349 14.47 -30.17 12.18
C SER A 349 13.98 -29.99 10.75
N ALA A 350 14.71 -30.53 9.75
CA ALA A 350 14.29 -30.54 8.35
C ALA A 350 13.93 -29.14 7.81
N SER A 351 14.75 -28.15 8.15
CA SER A 351 14.58 -26.75 7.77
C SER A 351 15.85 -26.20 7.13
N ILE A 352 15.70 -25.18 6.28
CA ILE A 352 16.80 -24.37 5.76
C ILE A 352 16.64 -22.90 6.20
N PRO A 353 17.72 -22.10 6.21
CA PRO A 353 17.66 -20.69 6.63
C PRO A 353 16.60 -19.83 5.92
N GLY A 354 16.23 -20.20 4.69
CA GLY A 354 15.21 -19.49 3.92
C GLY A 354 13.77 -19.69 4.42
N ASP A 355 13.50 -20.75 5.19
CA ASP A 355 12.13 -21.12 5.61
C ASP A 355 11.55 -20.20 6.67
N PHE A 356 12.41 -19.46 7.39
CA PHE A 356 12.05 -18.56 8.48
C PHE A 356 11.73 -17.13 8.01
N PHE A 357 11.60 -16.92 6.70
CA PHE A 357 11.25 -15.64 6.10
C PHE A 357 10.06 -15.76 5.14
N PRO A 358 9.24 -14.71 4.98
CA PRO A 358 9.37 -13.41 5.63
C PRO A 358 8.83 -13.39 7.06
N LEU A 359 9.50 -12.66 7.95
CA LEU A 359 8.97 -12.34 9.27
C LEU A 359 7.87 -11.29 9.13
N GLN A 360 6.83 -11.38 9.96
CA GLN A 360 5.80 -10.34 10.05
C GLN A 360 5.76 -9.76 11.47
N VAL A 361 5.68 -8.44 11.58
CA VAL A 361 5.57 -7.77 12.87
C VAL A 361 4.23 -7.04 12.95
N SER A 362 3.59 -7.08 14.11
CA SER A 362 2.43 -6.24 14.40
C SER A 362 2.52 -5.70 15.82
N PHE A 363 2.11 -4.46 16.00
CA PHE A 363 1.95 -3.81 17.30
C PHE A 363 1.00 -2.63 17.16
N VAL A 364 0.59 -2.07 18.29
CA VAL A 364 -0.06 -0.76 18.37
C VAL A 364 0.67 0.13 19.36
N SER A 365 0.48 1.44 19.28
CA SER A 365 0.94 2.36 20.32
C SER A 365 -0.06 3.50 20.48
N LYS A 366 -0.20 4.01 21.70
CA LYS A 366 -0.94 5.26 21.96
C LYS A 366 -0.09 6.50 21.67
N THR A 367 1.23 6.33 21.54
CA THR A 367 2.16 7.39 21.21
C THR A 367 2.26 7.55 19.68
N PRO A 368 2.01 8.74 19.13
CA PRO A 368 2.12 8.97 17.70
C PRO A 368 3.59 8.93 17.25
N TYR A 369 3.87 8.31 16.11
CA TYR A 369 5.19 8.29 15.49
C TYR A 369 5.54 9.66 14.88
N ALA A 370 4.55 10.30 14.25
CA ALA A 370 4.74 11.57 13.56
C ALA A 370 5.00 12.77 14.49
N GLY A 371 4.73 12.63 15.79
CA GLY A 371 4.79 13.72 16.76
C GLY A 371 3.70 14.79 16.59
N VAL A 372 2.69 14.53 15.76
CA VAL A 372 1.54 15.44 15.60
C VAL A 372 0.67 15.36 16.86
N VAL A 373 0.68 16.43 17.66
CA VAL A 373 -0.04 16.52 18.93
C VAL A 373 -0.82 17.82 19.00
N ALA A 374 -2.05 17.77 19.49
CA ALA A 374 -2.84 18.96 19.78
C ALA A 374 -2.27 19.66 21.03
N GLN A 375 -2.00 20.95 20.92
CA GLN A 375 -1.54 21.76 22.05
C GLN A 375 -2.71 22.44 22.75
N ASP A 376 -3.62 23.03 21.96
CA ASP A 376 -4.71 23.85 22.48
C ASP A 376 -5.84 23.99 21.45
N VAL A 377 -7.06 24.22 21.92
CA VAL A 377 -8.23 24.54 21.09
C VAL A 377 -8.85 25.82 21.61
N VAL A 378 -9.04 26.80 20.74
CA VAL A 378 -9.65 28.09 21.12
C VAL A 378 -10.82 28.45 20.23
N GLN A 379 -11.79 29.20 20.75
CA GLN A 379 -12.84 29.79 19.92
C GLN A 379 -12.26 30.88 19.01
N VAL A 380 -12.82 31.01 17.81
CA VAL A 380 -12.39 32.02 16.82
C VAL A 380 -12.66 33.45 17.30
N ASP A 381 -13.81 33.71 17.92
CA ASP A 381 -14.24 35.08 18.23
C ASP A 381 -13.66 35.61 19.55
N SER A 382 -13.55 34.75 20.56
CA SER A 382 -13.17 35.14 21.92
C SER A 382 -11.74 34.76 22.29
N GLU A 383 -11.07 33.92 21.48
CA GLU A 383 -9.82 33.24 21.80
C GLU A 383 -9.85 32.43 23.12
N ALA A 384 -11.05 32.21 23.69
CA ALA A 384 -11.21 31.44 24.91
C ALA A 384 -10.89 29.97 24.66
N ALA A 385 -10.19 29.35 25.62
CA ALA A 385 -9.87 27.94 25.58
C ALA A 385 -11.13 27.06 25.59
N VAL A 386 -11.12 26.04 24.75
CA VAL A 386 -12.19 25.06 24.59
C VAL A 386 -11.67 23.72 25.09
N LYS A 387 -12.42 23.11 26.00
CA LYS A 387 -12.13 21.75 26.46
C LYS A 387 -12.28 20.78 25.29
N TYR A 388 -11.30 19.92 25.09
CA TYR A 388 -11.31 18.90 24.04
C TYR A 388 -10.80 17.57 24.58
N SER A 389 -11.10 16.51 23.84
CA SER A 389 -10.54 15.17 24.04
C SER A 389 -9.74 14.76 22.80
N SER A 390 -8.73 13.92 22.98
CA SER A 390 -7.93 13.39 21.87
C SER A 390 -7.68 11.89 22.04
N GLU A 391 -7.83 11.14 20.96
CA GLU A 391 -7.36 9.76 20.85
C GLU A 391 -6.22 9.69 19.83
N SER A 392 -5.11 9.06 20.20
CA SER A 392 -3.94 8.86 19.36
C SER A 392 -3.66 7.37 19.22
N ILE A 393 -3.41 6.92 17.99
CA ILE A 393 -3.03 5.54 17.73
C ILE A 393 -2.02 5.46 16.59
N LEU A 394 -0.92 4.76 16.83
CA LEU A 394 -0.02 4.20 15.84
C LEU A 394 -0.37 2.73 15.67
N PHE A 395 -0.53 2.27 14.42
CA PHE A 395 -0.73 0.87 14.11
C PHE A 395 0.02 0.45 12.86
N VAL A 396 0.37 -0.83 12.82
CA VAL A 396 1.02 -1.46 11.66
C VAL A 396 -0.01 -1.87 10.63
N GLU A 397 0.11 -1.33 9.41
CA GLU A 397 -0.58 -1.87 8.22
C GLU A 397 0.21 -3.02 7.62
N LYS A 398 1.54 -2.88 7.56
CA LYS A 398 2.44 -3.92 7.09
C LYS A 398 3.83 -3.74 7.68
N TYR A 399 4.44 -4.80 8.20
CA TYR A 399 5.82 -4.79 8.66
C TYR A 399 6.41 -6.16 8.35
N GLU A 400 7.36 -6.21 7.41
CA GLU A 400 7.95 -7.47 6.98
C GLU A 400 9.48 -7.39 6.88
N ILE A 401 10.14 -8.49 7.23
CA ILE A 401 11.58 -8.70 7.00
C ILE A 401 11.68 -9.83 5.98
N VAL A 402 12.26 -9.57 4.80
CA VAL A 402 12.20 -10.44 3.61
C VAL A 402 13.54 -11.01 3.18
#